data_AF-A0A6N1CL30-F1
#
_entry.id   AF-A0A6N1CL30-F1
#
_cell.length_a   1.000
_cell.length_b   1.000
_cell.length_c   1.000
_cell.angle_alpha   90.00
_cell.angle_beta   90.00
_cell.angle_gamma   90.00
#
_symmetry.space_group_name_H-M   'P 1'
#
loop_
_entity.id
_entity.type
_entity.pdbx_description
1 polymer ?
#
loop_
_entity_poly.entity_id
_entity_poly.type
_entity_poly.pdbx_seq_one_letter_code
_entity_poly.pdbx_strand_id
1 'polypeptide(L)'
;MYAQLATRSAYKDGLVGNWFDYYKNKLRYLGWDSARPVSAGRAGQGLMVDSVSRQISRSFDERFSRQASQALGTLRRNPDALEVFERTSLLRDRGFFQVIPCTSKSSGRIEIGLYHKQFRTRRTVSRFLFWPIEDVVESSQEEMAVITFSTLHYATFREKVAAAVMSETVRHLHALEL
;
A
#
# COMPACT_ATOMS: atom_id res chain seq x y z
N MET A 1 0.10 -8.21 4.94
CA MET A 1 -1.28 -8.28 5.47
C MET A 1 -1.42 -7.61 6.83
N TYR A 2 -0.73 -8.05 7.90
CA TYR A 2 -0.84 -7.46 9.27
C TYR A 2 -0.67 -5.92 9.35
N ALA A 3 0.46 -5.36 8.88
CA ALA A 3 0.73 -3.93 9.06
C ALA A 3 -0.35 -3.04 8.39
N GLN A 4 -0.91 -3.50 7.27
CA GLN A 4 -1.99 -2.80 6.57
C GLN A 4 -3.31 -2.91 7.31
N LEU A 5 -3.65 -4.09 7.84
CA LEU A 5 -4.86 -4.30 8.66
C LEU A 5 -4.82 -3.47 9.94
N ALA A 6 -3.71 -3.52 10.68
CA ALA A 6 -3.53 -2.74 11.91
C ALA A 6 -3.57 -1.22 11.65
N THR A 7 -3.03 -0.77 10.51
CA THR A 7 -3.13 0.65 10.10
C THR A 7 -4.56 1.02 9.76
N ARG A 8 -5.27 0.17 9.02
CA ARG A 8 -6.66 0.38 8.64
C ARG A 8 -7.57 0.48 9.85
N SER A 9 -7.40 -0.42 10.81
CA SER A 9 -8.14 -0.45 12.06
C SER A 9 -7.93 0.84 12.85
N ALA A 10 -6.66 1.19 13.13
CA ALA A 10 -6.34 2.41 13.88
C ALA A 10 -6.83 3.69 13.19
N TYR A 11 -6.75 3.76 11.85
CA TYR A 11 -7.22 4.92 11.11
C TYR A 11 -8.75 5.03 11.10
N LYS A 12 -9.46 3.90 10.98
CA LYS A 12 -10.94 3.86 11.05
C LYS A 12 -11.43 4.31 12.43
N ASP A 13 -10.72 3.93 13.48
CA ASP A 13 -11.06 4.29 14.87
C ASP A 13 -10.62 5.71 15.24
N GLY A 14 -10.03 6.47 14.31
CA GLY A 14 -9.58 7.84 14.53
C GLY A 14 -8.34 7.95 15.44
N LEU A 15 -7.68 6.84 15.76
CA LEU A 15 -6.50 6.80 16.62
C LEU A 15 -5.25 7.37 15.96
N VAL A 16 -5.25 7.51 14.62
CA VAL A 16 -4.11 8.00 13.84
C VAL A 16 -4.56 8.95 12.74
N GLY A 17 -3.89 10.10 12.63
CA GLY A 17 -4.18 11.11 11.60
C GLY A 17 -3.47 10.84 10.27
N ASN A 18 -2.23 10.33 10.31
CA ASN A 18 -1.45 9.99 9.10
C ASN A 18 -1.32 8.47 8.95
N TRP A 19 -2.01 7.93 7.94
CA TRP A 19 -1.96 6.51 7.58
C TRP A 19 -0.54 6.03 7.25
N PHE A 20 0.18 6.74 6.39
CA PHE A 20 1.45 6.28 5.86
C PHE A 20 2.55 6.29 6.91
N ASP A 21 2.58 7.31 7.76
CA ASP A 21 3.51 7.36 8.89
C ASP A 21 3.25 6.24 9.89
N TYR A 22 1.99 5.97 10.21
CA TYR A 22 1.64 4.86 11.09
C TYR A 22 2.02 3.51 10.47
N TYR A 23 1.75 3.33 9.18
CA TYR A 23 2.14 2.13 8.43
C TYR A 23 3.66 1.89 8.45
N LYS A 24 4.47 2.92 8.15
CA LYS A 24 5.94 2.84 8.25
C LYS A 24 6.40 2.50 9.66
N ASN A 25 5.78 3.08 10.68
CA ASN A 25 6.09 2.78 12.07
C ASN A 25 5.76 1.34 12.45
N LYS A 26 4.65 0.78 11.93
CA LYS A 26 4.33 -0.64 12.10
C LYS A 26 5.36 -1.52 11.40
N LEU A 27 5.81 -1.17 10.20
CA LEU A 27 6.89 -1.93 9.55
C LEU A 27 8.18 -1.89 10.37
N ARG A 28 8.59 -0.72 10.88
CA ARG A 28 9.75 -0.60 11.77
C ARG A 28 9.63 -1.49 13.01
N TYR A 29 8.45 -1.52 13.63
CA TYR A 29 8.19 -2.40 14.78
C TYR A 29 8.36 -3.90 14.47
N LEU A 30 8.14 -4.29 13.20
CA LEU A 30 8.28 -5.65 12.69
C LEU A 30 9.72 -5.98 12.25
N GLY A 31 10.70 -5.12 12.53
CA GLY A 31 12.11 -5.34 12.22
C GLY A 31 12.53 -4.87 10.83
N TRP A 32 11.74 -4.02 10.19
CA TRP A 32 12.13 -3.37 8.92
C TRP A 32 12.98 -2.13 9.21
N ASP A 33 13.92 -1.82 8.32
CA ASP A 33 14.77 -0.66 8.46
C ASP A 33 13.99 0.67 8.36
N SER A 34 14.62 1.77 8.78
CA SER A 34 14.06 3.11 8.64
C SER A 34 13.73 3.41 7.18
N ALA A 35 12.50 3.84 6.95
CA ALA A 35 12.03 4.26 5.63
C ALA A 35 12.76 5.53 5.17
N ARG A 36 13.37 5.45 3.98
CA ARG A 36 13.93 6.61 3.29
C ARG A 36 12.79 7.26 2.49
N PRO A 37 12.44 8.52 2.74
CA PRO A 37 11.37 9.19 2.00
C PRO A 37 11.77 9.31 0.53
N VAL A 38 10.77 9.20 -0.35
CA VAL A 38 10.91 9.43 -1.77
C VAL A 38 9.89 10.48 -2.16
N SER A 39 10.33 11.51 -2.87
CA SER A 39 9.43 12.55 -3.36
C SER A 39 8.47 11.97 -4.40
N ALA A 40 7.18 12.08 -4.12
CA ALA A 40 6.16 11.88 -5.15
C ALA A 40 6.22 13.07 -6.13
N GLY A 41 6.07 12.79 -7.43
CA GLY A 41 5.86 13.84 -8.42
C GLY A 41 4.48 14.48 -8.27
N ARG A 42 4.17 15.45 -9.15
CA ARG A 42 2.81 16.03 -9.23
C ARG A 42 1.78 14.94 -9.50
N ALA A 43 0.60 15.04 -8.86
CA ALA A 43 -0.54 14.15 -9.12
C ALA A 43 -0.77 14.01 -10.63
N GLY A 44 -0.85 12.77 -11.10
CA GLY A 44 -0.96 12.50 -12.54
C GLY A 44 -2.38 12.70 -13.06
N GLN A 45 -2.48 12.65 -14.39
CA GLN A 45 -3.72 12.75 -15.16
C GLN A 45 -4.01 11.46 -15.92
N GLY A 46 -5.22 11.33 -16.43
CA GLY A 46 -5.67 10.15 -17.18
C GLY A 46 -5.96 8.97 -16.26
N LEU A 47 -5.75 7.74 -16.74
CA LEU A 47 -6.10 6.55 -15.95
C LEU A 47 -5.29 6.47 -14.64
N MET A 48 -5.98 6.13 -13.55
CA MET A 48 -5.36 5.98 -12.23
C MET A 48 -4.13 5.06 -12.26
N VAL A 49 -4.27 3.87 -12.86
CA VAL A 49 -3.19 2.89 -12.98
C VAL A 49 -1.96 3.43 -13.72
N ASP A 50 -2.17 4.24 -14.76
CA ASP A 50 -1.08 4.78 -15.58
C ASP A 50 -0.35 5.89 -14.81
N SER A 51 -1.11 6.72 -14.09
CA SER A 51 -0.53 7.70 -13.17
C SER A 51 0.35 7.04 -12.12
N VAL A 52 -0.17 6.01 -11.44
CA VAL A 52 0.57 5.25 -10.43
C VAL A 52 1.84 4.64 -11.03
N SER A 53 1.72 3.99 -12.19
CA SER A 53 2.85 3.36 -12.87
C SER A 53 3.93 4.41 -13.17
N ARG A 54 3.55 5.57 -13.73
CA ARG A 54 4.50 6.67 -14.00
C ARG A 54 5.16 7.22 -12.74
N GLN A 55 4.43 7.33 -11.63
CA GLN A 55 5.01 7.79 -10.36
C GLN A 55 6.05 6.80 -9.86
N ILE A 56 5.72 5.51 -9.86
CA ILE A 56 6.67 4.46 -9.46
C ILE A 56 7.90 4.48 -10.38
N SER A 57 7.73 4.60 -11.70
CA SER A 57 8.86 4.67 -12.64
C SER A 57 9.75 5.89 -12.47
N ARG A 58 9.21 7.03 -12.03
CA ARG A 58 9.97 8.28 -11.84
C ARG A 58 10.68 8.33 -10.50
N SER A 59 10.05 7.77 -9.48
CA SER A 59 10.48 7.94 -8.09
C SER A 59 11.29 6.74 -7.57
N PHE A 60 11.20 5.56 -8.19
CA PHE A 60 11.96 4.38 -7.81
C PHE A 60 12.88 3.87 -8.93
N ASP A 61 13.81 2.98 -8.57
CA ASP A 61 14.64 2.21 -9.51
C ASP A 61 13.77 1.38 -10.47
N GLU A 62 14.25 1.21 -11.71
CA GLU A 62 13.59 0.47 -12.80
C GLU A 62 13.10 -0.92 -12.36
N ARG A 63 13.83 -1.60 -11.47
CA ARG A 63 13.45 -2.92 -10.94
C ARG A 63 12.09 -2.89 -10.24
N PHE A 64 11.78 -1.83 -9.49
CA PHE A 64 10.49 -1.66 -8.83
C PHE A 64 9.38 -1.37 -9.85
N SER A 65 9.65 -0.48 -10.79
CA SER A 65 8.73 -0.09 -11.87
C SER A 65 8.25 -1.29 -12.67
N ARG A 66 9.19 -2.16 -13.07
CA ARG A 66 8.88 -3.38 -13.84
C ARG A 66 7.94 -4.31 -13.09
N GLN A 67 8.24 -4.59 -11.81
CA GLN A 67 7.40 -5.46 -10.99
C GLN A 67 6.00 -4.89 -10.74
N ALA A 68 5.93 -3.59 -10.43
CA ALA A 68 4.64 -2.91 -10.23
C ALA A 68 3.78 -2.96 -11.51
N SER A 69 4.38 -2.65 -12.66
CA SER A 69 3.69 -2.68 -13.96
C SER A 69 3.18 -4.07 -14.30
N GLN A 70 3.99 -5.11 -14.07
CA GLN A 70 3.58 -6.50 -14.28
C GLN A 70 2.43 -6.91 -13.36
N ALA A 71 2.47 -6.52 -12.09
CA ALA A 71 1.40 -6.81 -11.12
C ALA A 71 0.09 -6.12 -11.50
N LEU A 72 0.13 -4.81 -11.83
CA LEU A 72 -1.04 -4.04 -12.25
C LEU A 72 -1.62 -4.56 -13.57
N GLY A 73 -0.78 -4.94 -14.53
CA GLY A 73 -1.20 -5.57 -15.78
C GLY A 73 -1.83 -6.94 -15.57
N THR A 74 -1.37 -7.71 -14.59
CA THR A 74 -1.96 -9.02 -14.22
C THR A 74 -3.30 -8.83 -13.52
N LEU A 75 -3.40 -7.85 -12.61
CA LEU A 75 -4.65 -7.48 -11.95
C LEU A 75 -5.72 -7.06 -12.98
N ARG A 76 -5.35 -6.30 -14.02
CA ARG A 76 -6.26 -5.93 -15.12
C ARG A 76 -6.88 -7.14 -15.83
N ARG A 77 -6.12 -8.23 -15.97
CA ARG A 77 -6.56 -9.45 -16.66
C ARG A 77 -7.38 -10.39 -15.78
N ASN A 78 -7.53 -10.08 -14.50
CA ASN A 78 -8.30 -10.88 -13.54
C ASN A 78 -9.41 -9.99 -12.93
N PRO A 79 -10.62 -9.99 -13.53
CA PRO A 79 -11.73 -9.15 -13.08
C PRO A 79 -12.13 -9.37 -11.63
N ASP A 80 -12.11 -10.62 -11.15
CA ASP A 80 -12.51 -10.96 -9.77
C ASP A 80 -11.50 -10.39 -8.76
N ALA A 81 -10.20 -10.57 -9.02
CA ALA A 81 -9.16 -10.00 -8.19
C ALA A 81 -9.18 -8.46 -8.20
N LEU A 82 -9.47 -7.87 -9.37
CA LEU A 82 -9.61 -6.42 -9.51
C LEU A 82 -10.79 -5.89 -8.69
N GLU A 83 -11.96 -6.52 -8.79
CA GLU A 83 -13.13 -6.11 -8.01
C GLU A 83 -12.85 -6.18 -6.50
N VAL A 84 -12.25 -7.27 -6.03
CA VAL A 84 -11.88 -7.40 -4.61
C VAL A 84 -10.87 -6.32 -4.21
N PHE A 85 -9.86 -6.06 -5.03
CA PHE A 85 -8.89 -5.00 -4.78
C PHE A 85 -9.54 -3.62 -4.69
N GLU A 86 -10.39 -3.25 -5.65
CA GLU A 86 -11.03 -1.93 -5.69
C GLU A 86 -12.01 -1.76 -4.52
N ARG A 87 -12.85 -2.77 -4.27
CA ARG A 87 -13.81 -2.76 -3.15
C ARG A 87 -13.11 -2.66 -1.80
N THR A 88 -11.99 -3.36 -1.62
CA THR A 88 -11.25 -3.32 -0.35
C THR A 88 -10.42 -2.04 -0.20
N SER A 89 -10.10 -1.36 -1.30
CA SER A 89 -9.38 -0.07 -1.29
C SER A 89 -10.31 1.12 -1.02
N LEU A 90 -11.62 0.97 -1.24
CA LEU A 90 -12.60 2.03 -1.03
C LEU A 90 -13.25 1.95 0.36
N LEU A 91 -13.50 3.11 0.95
CA LEU A 91 -14.26 3.30 2.18
C LEU A 91 -15.11 4.57 2.03
N ARG A 92 -16.39 4.40 1.67
CA ARG A 92 -17.32 5.49 1.33
C ARG A 92 -16.78 6.38 0.20
N ASP A 93 -16.53 7.65 0.47
CA ASP A 93 -15.99 8.65 -0.46
C ASP A 93 -14.45 8.73 -0.42
N ARG A 94 -13.77 7.77 0.23
CA ARG A 94 -12.32 7.73 0.34
C ARG A 94 -11.74 6.47 -0.26
N GLY A 95 -10.64 6.61 -0.98
CA GLY A 95 -9.83 5.49 -1.48
C GLY A 95 -8.46 5.47 -0.83
N PHE A 96 -8.03 4.28 -0.43
CA PHE A 96 -6.72 3.98 0.12
C PHE A 96 -6.18 2.76 -0.61
N PHE A 97 -5.13 2.92 -1.41
CA PHE A 97 -4.45 1.77 -1.97
C PHE A 97 -2.94 1.96 -1.96
N GLN A 98 -2.26 0.82 -1.96
CA GLN A 98 -0.82 0.74 -1.88
C GLN A 98 -0.31 -0.17 -3.00
N VAL A 99 0.83 0.19 -3.57
CA VAL A 99 1.60 -0.68 -4.48
C VAL A 99 2.97 -0.86 -3.85
N ILE A 100 3.32 -2.12 -3.58
CA ILE A 100 4.50 -2.45 -2.77
C ILE A 100 5.42 -3.40 -3.57
N PRO A 101 6.12 -2.89 -4.59
CA PRO A 101 7.09 -3.71 -5.32
C PRO A 101 8.30 -4.03 -4.44
N CYS A 102 8.87 -5.22 -4.60
CA CYS A 102 9.96 -5.71 -3.76
C CYS A 102 11.05 -6.40 -4.60
N THR A 103 12.30 -6.01 -4.40
CA THR A 103 13.44 -6.54 -5.15
C THR A 103 14.54 -7.02 -4.21
N SER A 104 15.25 -8.07 -4.62
CA SER A 104 16.44 -8.52 -3.89
C SER A 104 17.56 -7.51 -4.09
N LYS A 105 18.11 -6.98 -2.99
CA LYS A 105 19.27 -6.08 -3.00
C LYS A 105 20.57 -6.86 -2.95
N SER A 106 20.63 -7.85 -2.06
CA SER A 106 21.75 -8.78 -1.88
C SER A 106 21.23 -10.04 -1.17
N SER A 107 22.09 -11.04 -0.98
CA SER A 107 21.73 -12.21 -0.16
C SER A 107 21.21 -11.75 1.21
N GLY A 108 20.00 -12.21 1.56
CA GLY A 108 19.33 -11.88 2.82
C GLY A 108 18.85 -10.44 2.98
N ARG A 109 18.86 -9.60 1.93
CA ARG A 109 18.34 -8.23 1.98
C ARG A 109 17.37 -7.95 0.84
N ILE A 110 16.14 -7.59 1.19
CA ILE A 110 15.07 -7.23 0.27
C ILE A 110 14.85 -5.73 0.37
N GLU A 111 14.90 -5.01 -0.74
CA GLU A 111 14.53 -3.61 -0.82
C GLU A 111 13.08 -3.51 -1.29
N ILE A 112 12.30 -2.64 -0.66
CA ILE A 112 10.86 -2.55 -0.87
C ILE A 112 10.47 -1.09 -1.10
N GLY A 113 9.84 -0.85 -2.25
CA GLY A 113 9.22 0.43 -2.56
C GLY A 113 7.83 0.47 -1.95
N LEU A 114 7.51 1.52 -1.21
CA LEU A 114 6.18 1.79 -0.70
C LEU A 114 5.59 2.92 -1.52
N TYR A 115 4.59 2.63 -2.35
CA TYR A 115 3.71 3.65 -2.91
C TYR A 115 2.38 3.60 -2.17
N HIS A 116 1.90 4.75 -1.70
CA HIS A 116 0.61 4.90 -1.07
C HIS A 116 -0.14 6.07 -1.67
N LYS A 117 -1.40 5.86 -2.06
CA LYS A 117 -2.28 6.93 -2.52
C LYS A 117 -3.55 6.92 -1.69
N GLN A 118 -3.84 8.09 -1.13
CA GLN A 118 -5.10 8.42 -0.48
C GLN A 118 -5.83 9.39 -1.38
N PHE A 119 -7.12 9.19 -1.59
CA PHE A 119 -7.91 10.13 -2.38
C PHE A 119 -9.34 10.21 -1.90
N ARG A 120 -9.98 11.34 -2.17
CA ARG A 120 -11.41 11.56 -1.99
C ARG A 120 -12.10 11.48 -3.35
N THR A 121 -13.22 10.79 -3.43
CA THR A 121 -13.97 10.64 -4.68
C THR A 121 -15.04 11.71 -4.80
N ARG A 122 -15.27 12.18 -6.03
CA ARG A 122 -16.33 13.17 -6.33
C ARG A 122 -17.74 12.63 -6.09
N ARG A 123 -17.90 11.31 -6.23
CA ARG A 123 -19.12 10.55 -6.04
C ARG A 123 -18.78 9.17 -5.50
N THR A 124 -19.77 8.47 -4.96
CA THR A 124 -19.61 7.05 -4.59
C THR A 124 -19.31 6.25 -5.86
N VAL A 125 -18.20 5.53 -5.85
CA VAL A 125 -17.76 4.65 -6.95
C VAL A 125 -17.46 3.26 -6.39
N SER A 126 -17.54 2.24 -7.23
CA SER A 126 -17.11 0.87 -6.90
C SER A 126 -15.85 0.45 -7.65
N ARG A 127 -15.43 1.25 -8.64
CA ARG A 127 -14.25 1.04 -9.49
C ARG A 127 -13.53 2.37 -9.69
N PHE A 128 -12.20 2.34 -9.76
CA PHE A 128 -11.38 3.55 -9.87
C PHE A 128 -10.04 3.32 -10.57
N LEU A 129 -9.46 2.12 -10.50
CA LEU A 129 -8.06 1.87 -10.88
C LEU A 129 -7.85 2.04 -12.39
N PHE A 130 -8.85 1.73 -13.19
CA PHE A 130 -8.83 1.88 -14.66
C PHE A 130 -9.75 2.99 -15.16
N TRP A 131 -10.04 3.98 -14.32
CA TRP A 131 -10.85 5.15 -14.66
C TRP A 131 -9.99 6.42 -14.70
N PRO A 132 -10.40 7.44 -15.48
CA PRO A 132 -9.76 8.75 -15.44
C PRO A 132 -9.79 9.34 -14.04
N ILE A 133 -8.65 9.82 -13.57
CA ILE A 133 -8.49 10.46 -12.26
C ILE A 133 -9.43 11.66 -12.15
N GLU A 134 -9.56 12.43 -13.23
CA GLU A 134 -10.34 13.67 -13.28
C GLU A 134 -11.82 13.43 -12.99
N ASP A 135 -12.35 12.28 -13.42
CA ASP A 135 -13.75 11.91 -13.29
C ASP A 135 -14.09 11.33 -11.92
N VAL A 136 -13.12 10.71 -11.25
CA VAL A 136 -13.33 9.96 -10.01
C VAL A 136 -12.83 10.72 -8.80
N VAL A 137 -11.69 11.39 -8.91
CA VAL A 137 -10.94 11.96 -7.78
C VAL A 137 -11.18 13.46 -7.66
N GLU A 138 -11.58 13.87 -6.46
CA GLU A 138 -11.71 15.27 -6.05
C GLU A 138 -10.38 15.81 -5.52
N SER A 139 -9.73 15.05 -4.64
CA SER A 139 -8.44 15.40 -4.06
C SER A 139 -7.63 14.13 -3.78
N SER A 140 -6.30 14.23 -3.79
CA SER A 140 -5.45 13.11 -3.46
C SER A 140 -4.13 13.51 -2.83
N GLN A 141 -3.58 12.61 -2.04
CA GLN A 141 -2.26 12.66 -1.45
C GLN A 141 -1.51 11.39 -1.85
N GLU A 142 -0.27 11.56 -2.29
CA GLU A 142 0.63 10.47 -2.64
C GLU A 142 1.86 10.53 -1.75
N GLU A 143 2.22 9.39 -1.18
CA GLU A 143 3.35 9.26 -0.26
C GLU A 143 4.18 8.05 -0.67
N MET A 144 5.50 8.23 -0.70
CA MET A 144 6.43 7.22 -1.20
C MET A 144 7.63 7.08 -0.27
N ALA A 145 8.11 5.84 -0.12
CA ALA A 145 9.33 5.56 0.62
C ALA A 145 10.00 4.28 0.15
N VAL A 146 11.29 4.14 0.43
CA VAL A 146 12.02 2.87 0.29
C VAL A 146 12.43 2.36 1.66
N ILE A 147 12.15 1.10 1.93
CA ILE A 147 12.60 0.38 3.13
C ILE A 147 13.46 -0.80 2.73
N THR A 148 14.22 -1.32 3.68
CA THR A 148 14.97 -2.56 3.50
C THR A 148 14.58 -3.54 4.59
N PHE A 149 14.48 -4.81 4.21
CA PHE A 149 14.21 -5.92 5.09
C PHE A 149 15.41 -6.86 5.08
N SER A 150 15.98 -7.09 6.26
CA SER A 150 17.10 -8.01 6.47
C SER A 150 16.56 -9.32 7.05
N THR A 151 16.72 -10.43 6.31
CA THR A 151 16.27 -11.75 6.77
C THR A 151 17.05 -12.23 7.99
N LEU A 152 18.31 -11.83 8.11
CA LEU A 152 19.14 -12.11 9.29
C LEU A 152 18.61 -11.37 10.53
N HIS A 153 18.23 -10.10 10.37
CA HIS A 153 17.69 -9.31 11.47
C HIS A 153 16.28 -9.79 11.86
N TYR A 154 15.49 -10.24 10.88
CA TYR A 154 14.15 -10.77 11.12
C TYR A 154 14.12 -11.97 12.06
N ALA A 155 15.18 -12.79 12.11
CA ALA A 155 15.28 -13.91 13.04
C ALA A 155 15.01 -13.48 14.49
N THR A 156 15.47 -12.29 14.89
CA THR A 156 15.28 -11.72 16.24
C THR A 156 13.86 -11.21 16.48
N PHE A 157 13.09 -10.88 15.42
CA PHE A 157 11.73 -10.33 15.52
C PHE A 157 10.64 -11.36 15.21
N ARG A 158 10.99 -12.54 14.71
CA ARG A 158 10.07 -13.53 14.15
C ARG A 158 8.92 -13.88 15.09
N GLU A 159 9.21 -14.20 16.34
CA GLU A 159 8.17 -14.61 17.32
C GLU A 159 7.21 -13.47 17.63
N LYS A 160 7.77 -12.28 17.86
CA LYS A 160 7.00 -11.05 18.09
C LYS A 160 6.11 -10.69 16.90
N VAL A 161 6.63 -10.83 15.68
CA VAL A 161 5.88 -10.62 14.44
C VAL A 161 4.76 -11.64 14.32
N ALA A 162 5.03 -12.93 14.57
CA ALA A 162 4.03 -13.98 14.53
C ALA A 162 2.89 -13.73 15.52
N ALA A 163 3.21 -13.39 16.78
CA ALA A 163 2.22 -13.06 17.80
C ALA A 163 1.35 -11.86 17.40
N ALA A 164 1.98 -10.80 16.86
CA ALA A 164 1.27 -9.61 16.40
C ALA A 164 0.32 -9.92 15.22
N VAL A 165 0.78 -10.71 14.25
CA VAL A 165 -0.03 -11.16 13.10
C VAL A 165 -1.24 -11.96 13.57
N MET A 166 -1.06 -12.89 14.53
CA MET A 166 -2.16 -13.68 15.07
C MET A 166 -3.19 -12.81 15.77
N SER A 167 -2.76 -11.90 16.65
CA SER A 167 -3.66 -11.02 17.40
C SER A 167 -4.54 -10.15 16.48
N GLU A 168 -3.96 -9.55 15.44
CA GLU A 168 -4.73 -8.72 14.51
C GLU A 168 -5.63 -9.55 13.58
N THR A 169 -5.18 -10.74 13.16
CA THR A 169 -6.01 -11.65 12.36
C THR A 169 -7.25 -12.06 13.13
N VAL A 170 -7.11 -12.45 14.40
CA VAL A 170 -8.23 -12.81 15.27
C VAL A 170 -9.19 -11.63 15.45
N ARG A 171 -8.65 -10.42 15.72
CA ARG A 171 -9.48 -9.20 15.81
C ARG A 171 -10.26 -8.93 14.53
N HIS A 172 -9.63 -9.11 13.37
CA HIS A 172 -10.27 -8.87 12.09
C HIS A 172 -11.36 -9.88 11.78
N LEU A 173 -11.13 -11.17 12.08
CA LEU A 173 -12.14 -12.22 11.92
C LEU A 173 -13.38 -11.95 12.79
N HIS A 174 -13.20 -11.60 14.06
CA HIS A 174 -14.33 -11.22 14.92
C HIS A 174 -15.11 -10.00 14.42
N ALA A 175 -14.44 -9.07 13.75
CA ALA A 175 -15.10 -7.91 13.14
C ALA A 175 -15.86 -8.24 11.84
N LEU A 176 -15.64 -9.42 11.25
CA LEU A 176 -16.35 -9.92 10.06
C LEU A 176 -17.55 -10.83 10.43
N GLU A 177 -17.60 -11.34 11.66
CA GLU A 177 -18.70 -12.18 12.19
C GLU A 177 -19.90 -11.36 12.74
N LEU A 178 -19.96 -10.07 12.43
CA LEU A 178 -21.05 -9.12 12.75
C LEU A 178 -21.68 -8.57 11.46
#